data_AF-A0A7W0FH83-F1
#
_entry.id   AF-A0A7W0FH83-F1
#
_cell.length_a   1.000
_cell.length_b   1.000
_cell.length_c   1.000
_cell.angle_alpha   90.00
_cell.angle_beta   90.00
_cell.angle_gamma   90.00
#
_symmetry.space_group_name_H-M   'P 1'
#
loop_
_entity.id
_entity.type
_entity.pdbx_description
1 polymer ?
#
loop_
_entity_poly.entity_id
_entity_poly.type
_entity_poly.pdbx_seq_one_letter_code
_entity_poly.pdbx_strand_id
1 'polypeptide(L)'
;GNLQQPDLVLPFAVGKTWAFTGGPHESWWGSGEPYGALDFAPATAGGGCSTTDEFVVAMADGQIIRTEPAIAVLDLDMDGNERTGWVIYYLHLGSNDMVSQGKMVKTGDTIGHPSCEGGASTGTHVHITRKYNGEWIEADSAVPFNMEGWIAKNGVRPYLGTLTRKGNVITASDSASGRSAITAGLK
;
A
#
# COMPACT_ATOMS: atom_id res chain seq x y z
N GLY A 1 20.19 -16.25 -7.84
CA GLY A 1 19.32 -16.19 -6.65
C GLY A 1 17.91 -15.92 -7.11
N ASN A 2 16.91 -16.58 -6.51
CA ASN A 2 15.51 -16.39 -6.88
C ASN A 2 14.86 -15.48 -5.83
N LEU A 3 15.07 -14.16 -5.93
CA LEU A 3 14.45 -13.20 -5.03
C LEU A 3 12.93 -13.31 -5.18
N GLN A 4 12.24 -13.52 -4.06
CA GLN A 4 10.78 -13.61 -4.03
C GLN A 4 10.26 -12.61 -3.02
N GLN A 5 9.17 -11.93 -3.38
CA GLN A 5 8.40 -11.14 -2.45
C GLN A 5 7.69 -12.09 -1.45
N PRO A 6 7.64 -11.75 -0.16
CA PRO A 6 6.77 -12.42 0.80
C PRO A 6 5.29 -12.36 0.38
N ASP A 7 4.48 -13.26 0.91
CA ASP A 7 3.04 -13.26 0.70
C ASP A 7 2.40 -12.05 1.41
N LEU A 8 1.91 -11.10 0.63
CA LEU A 8 1.23 -9.90 1.12
C LEU A 8 -0.28 -10.02 0.91
N VAL A 9 -1.06 -9.53 1.88
CA VAL A 9 -2.50 -9.26 1.70
C VAL A 9 -2.72 -7.85 1.14
N LEU A 10 -3.93 -7.53 0.72
CA LEU A 10 -4.31 -6.14 0.42
C LEU A 10 -4.25 -5.28 1.70
N PRO A 11 -3.97 -3.96 1.59
CA PRO A 11 -3.71 -3.10 2.76
C PRO A 11 -4.97 -2.71 3.54
N PHE A 12 -6.07 -3.44 3.39
CA PHE A 12 -7.35 -3.20 4.05
C PHE A 12 -8.00 -4.53 4.47
N ALA A 13 -8.91 -4.46 5.43
CA ALA A 13 -9.46 -5.65 6.07
C ALA A 13 -10.16 -6.61 5.09
N VAL A 14 -10.03 -7.90 5.34
CA VAL A 14 -10.67 -8.98 4.58
C VAL A 14 -12.18 -8.72 4.42
N GLY A 15 -12.70 -8.94 3.21
CA GLY A 15 -14.11 -8.73 2.88
C GLY A 15 -14.49 -7.28 2.63
N LYS A 16 -13.61 -6.31 2.94
CA LYS A 16 -13.81 -4.92 2.53
C LYS A 16 -13.49 -4.75 1.06
N THR A 17 -14.15 -3.78 0.43
CA THR A 17 -13.92 -3.39 -0.96
C THR A 17 -13.48 -1.95 -1.00
N TRP A 18 -12.29 -1.73 -1.53
CA TRP A 18 -11.69 -0.40 -1.71
C TRP A 18 -11.44 -0.17 -3.20
N ALA A 19 -11.23 1.08 -3.60
CA ALA A 19 -10.86 1.45 -4.95
C ALA A 19 -9.33 1.43 -5.09
N PHE A 20 -8.84 0.84 -6.18
CA PHE A 20 -7.47 1.00 -6.66
C PHE A 20 -7.34 2.36 -7.35
N THR A 21 -6.92 3.38 -6.61
CA THR A 21 -6.97 4.78 -7.07
C THR A 21 -5.75 5.19 -7.87
N GLY A 22 -4.61 4.53 -7.65
CA GLY A 22 -3.33 4.85 -8.28
C GLY A 22 -2.55 3.60 -8.64
N GLY A 23 -2.28 3.43 -9.94
CA GLY A 23 -1.36 2.43 -10.45
C GLY A 23 0.09 2.74 -10.10
N PRO A 24 1.06 1.93 -10.56
CA PRO A 24 2.47 2.16 -10.28
C PRO A 24 2.90 3.62 -10.49
N HIS A 25 3.46 4.21 -9.44
CA HIS A 25 3.94 5.59 -9.40
C HIS A 25 5.03 5.73 -8.32
N GLU A 26 5.52 6.96 -8.12
CA GLU A 26 6.68 7.28 -7.30
C GLU A 26 6.65 6.60 -5.93
N SER A 27 7.70 5.84 -5.58
CA SER A 27 7.72 5.06 -4.34
C SER A 27 7.65 5.91 -3.07
N TRP A 28 8.21 7.12 -3.10
CA TRP A 28 8.31 8.02 -1.97
C TRP A 28 7.72 9.38 -2.33
N TRP A 29 7.63 10.28 -1.34
CA TRP A 29 7.19 11.66 -1.55
C TRP A 29 8.21 12.43 -2.41
N GLY A 30 8.08 12.38 -3.72
CA GLY A 30 9.03 13.00 -4.65
C GLY A 30 8.63 12.75 -6.09
N SER A 31 9.40 13.29 -7.03
CA SER A 31 9.23 13.01 -8.45
C SER A 31 10.27 12.02 -8.93
N GLY A 32 9.85 11.09 -9.80
CA GLY A 32 10.74 10.17 -10.49
C GLY A 32 10.76 8.73 -9.96
N GLU A 33 11.48 7.90 -10.69
CA GLU A 33 11.60 6.47 -10.43
C GLU A 33 12.27 6.15 -9.08
N PRO A 34 12.01 4.97 -8.51
CA PRO A 34 11.23 3.87 -9.08
C PRO A 34 9.71 3.98 -8.88
N TYR A 35 8.96 3.52 -9.88
CA TYR A 35 7.50 3.39 -9.81
C TYR A 35 7.09 2.12 -9.06
N GLY A 36 7.16 2.20 -7.73
CA GLY A 36 6.93 1.10 -6.80
C GLY A 36 5.66 1.23 -5.96
N ALA A 37 5.04 2.41 -5.94
CA ALA A 37 3.88 2.67 -5.11
C ALA A 37 2.56 2.31 -5.77
N LEU A 38 1.56 2.01 -4.95
CA LEU A 38 0.17 1.74 -5.31
C LEU A 38 -0.77 2.41 -4.30
N ASP A 39 -1.88 2.97 -4.80
CA ASP A 39 -2.85 3.67 -3.94
C ASP A 39 -4.18 2.94 -3.83
N PHE A 40 -4.70 2.90 -2.62
CA PHE A 40 -6.02 2.35 -2.33
C PHE A 40 -6.84 3.29 -1.46
N ALA A 41 -8.11 3.48 -1.82
CA ALA A 41 -9.02 4.35 -1.09
C ALA A 41 -10.30 3.61 -0.67
N PRO A 42 -10.79 3.78 0.57
CA PRO A 42 -12.13 3.32 0.94
C PRO A 42 -13.19 4.19 0.24
N ALA A 43 -14.42 3.68 0.18
CA ALA A 43 -15.55 4.52 -0.19
C ALA A 43 -15.78 5.58 0.92
N THR A 44 -15.66 6.86 0.58
CA THR A 44 -15.92 7.97 1.51
C THR A 44 -17.13 8.77 1.04
N ALA A 45 -17.92 9.29 2.00
CA ALA A 45 -19.15 10.02 1.70
C ALA A 45 -18.93 11.44 1.15
N GLY A 46 -17.78 12.05 1.44
CA GLY A 46 -17.51 13.48 1.15
C GLY A 46 -16.64 13.75 -0.08
N GLY A 47 -16.00 12.74 -0.66
CA GLY A 47 -14.91 12.95 -1.64
C GLY A 47 -13.73 13.73 -1.04
N GLY A 48 -12.69 13.96 -1.85
CA GLY A 48 -11.49 14.69 -1.41
C GLY A 48 -10.87 14.11 -0.13
N CYS A 49 -10.33 14.99 0.73
CA CYS A 49 -9.81 14.59 2.03
C CYS A 49 -10.92 14.57 3.09
N SER A 50 -11.49 13.39 3.29
CA SER A 50 -12.55 13.11 4.26
C SER A 50 -12.08 12.07 5.27
N THR A 51 -12.44 12.23 6.53
CA THR A 51 -12.20 11.18 7.54
C THR A 51 -13.04 9.93 7.24
N THR A 52 -12.57 8.79 7.72
CA THR A 52 -13.23 7.49 7.53
C THR A 52 -12.97 6.59 8.74
N ASP A 53 -13.94 5.73 9.06
CA ASP A 53 -13.81 4.71 10.11
C ASP A 53 -13.10 3.44 9.60
N GLU A 54 -12.76 3.39 8.31
CA GLU A 54 -12.00 2.30 7.71
C GLU A 54 -10.53 2.35 8.15
N PHE A 55 -9.90 1.18 8.25
CA PHE A 55 -8.50 1.04 8.66
C PHE A 55 -7.64 0.46 7.54
N VAL A 56 -6.44 1.01 7.41
CA VAL A 56 -5.31 0.35 6.79
C VAL A 56 -4.83 -0.74 7.75
N VAL A 57 -4.50 -1.92 7.20
CA VAL A 57 -4.03 -3.07 7.98
C VAL A 57 -2.64 -3.53 7.56
N ALA A 58 -1.96 -4.24 8.46
CA ALA A 58 -0.65 -4.82 8.21
C ALA A 58 -0.77 -5.88 7.10
N MET A 59 -0.03 -5.68 6.01
CA MET A 59 -0.07 -6.57 4.84
C MET A 59 0.61 -7.92 5.09
N ALA A 60 1.43 -8.01 6.12
CA ALA A 60 2.14 -9.19 6.56
C ALA A 60 2.48 -9.07 8.06
N ASP A 61 2.95 -10.17 8.65
CA ASP A 61 3.51 -10.17 10.00
C ASP A 61 4.84 -9.40 10.03
N GLY A 62 5.10 -8.68 11.11
CA GLY A 62 6.37 -7.97 11.27
C GLY A 62 6.44 -7.03 12.47
N GLN A 63 7.42 -6.14 12.45
CA GLN A 63 7.63 -5.12 13.46
C GLN A 63 7.51 -3.71 12.86
N ILE A 64 6.77 -2.83 13.52
CA ILE A 64 6.76 -1.41 13.16
C ILE A 64 8.06 -0.78 13.64
N ILE A 65 8.99 -0.50 12.73
CA ILE A 65 10.34 -0.02 13.08
C ILE A 65 10.46 1.50 13.05
N ARG A 66 9.54 2.18 12.35
CA ARG A 66 9.50 3.65 12.29
C ARG A 66 8.06 4.14 12.12
N THR A 67 7.75 5.22 12.83
CA THR A 67 6.51 5.99 12.68
C THR A 67 6.85 7.46 12.63
N GLU A 68 6.29 8.17 11.67
CA GLU A 68 6.41 9.61 11.46
C GLU A 68 5.01 10.17 11.19
N PRO A 69 4.81 11.50 11.17
CA PRO A 69 3.52 12.06 10.75
C PRO A 69 3.06 11.44 9.42
N ALA A 70 1.89 10.80 9.43
CA ALA A 70 1.26 10.09 8.33
C ALA A 70 2.01 8.87 7.76
N ILE A 71 3.05 8.38 8.45
CA ILE A 71 3.94 7.32 7.94
C ILE A 71 4.10 6.22 8.97
N ALA A 72 3.99 4.97 8.52
CA ALA A 72 4.42 3.79 9.26
C ALA A 72 5.30 2.89 8.39
N VAL A 73 6.30 2.26 9.01
CA VAL A 73 7.25 1.35 8.33
C VAL A 73 7.25 0.00 9.03
N LEU A 74 6.91 -1.04 8.27
CA LEU A 74 6.82 -2.41 8.72
C LEU A 74 8.01 -3.22 8.19
N ASP A 75 8.83 -3.70 9.10
CA ASP A 75 9.92 -4.64 8.85
C ASP A 75 9.42 -6.08 8.96
N LEU A 76 9.64 -6.88 7.92
CA LEU A 76 9.14 -8.26 7.82
C LEU A 76 10.11 -9.31 8.37
N ASP A 77 11.40 -9.01 8.51
CA ASP A 77 12.36 -9.95 9.13
C ASP A 77 12.66 -9.63 10.61
N MET A 78 12.14 -8.50 11.09
CA MET A 78 12.08 -8.11 12.51
C MET A 78 13.47 -7.93 13.13
N ASP A 79 14.44 -7.50 12.33
CA ASP A 79 15.79 -7.15 12.80
C ASP A 79 15.93 -5.68 13.22
N GLY A 80 14.87 -4.87 12.98
CA GLY A 80 14.81 -3.48 13.38
C GLY A 80 15.46 -2.50 12.39
N ASN A 81 15.85 -2.95 11.20
CA ASN A 81 16.63 -2.18 10.25
C ASN A 81 15.92 -2.09 8.88
N GLU A 82 15.46 -0.90 8.49
CA GLU A 82 14.78 -0.71 7.20
C GLU A 82 15.67 -0.91 5.94
N ARG A 83 16.96 -1.25 6.13
CA ARG A 83 17.95 -1.49 5.07
C ARG A 83 18.24 -2.97 4.84
N THR A 84 17.54 -3.85 5.53
CA THR A 84 17.65 -5.30 5.41
C THR A 84 16.28 -5.90 5.13
N GLY A 85 16.27 -7.09 4.55
CA GLY A 85 15.05 -7.84 4.33
C GLY A 85 14.03 -7.11 3.45
N TRP A 86 12.77 -7.49 3.62
CA TRP A 86 11.64 -6.82 3.00
C TRP A 86 10.99 -5.87 3.98
N VAL A 87 10.68 -4.66 3.51
CA VAL A 87 10.08 -3.60 4.32
C VAL A 87 8.89 -3.02 3.57
N ILE A 88 7.77 -2.82 4.25
CA ILE A 88 6.58 -2.17 3.70
C ILE A 88 6.48 -0.75 4.28
N TYR A 89 6.23 0.21 3.41
CA TYR A 89 6.07 1.62 3.75
C TYR A 89 4.64 2.05 3.48
N TYR A 90 3.99 2.59 4.51
CA TYR A 90 2.63 3.11 4.48
C TYR A 90 2.69 4.64 4.61
N LEU A 91 2.03 5.34 3.69
CA LEU A 91 1.90 6.80 3.69
C LEU A 91 0.43 7.21 3.57
N HIS A 92 0.15 8.47 3.90
CA HIS A 92 -1.19 9.04 4.01
C HIS A 92 -2.00 8.37 5.11
N LEU A 93 -1.36 8.12 6.26
CA LEU A 93 -2.06 7.71 7.46
C LEU A 93 -2.57 8.94 8.23
N GLY A 94 -3.73 8.83 8.85
CA GLY A 94 -4.24 9.85 9.76
C GLY A 94 -3.45 9.88 11.05
N SER A 95 -3.35 11.05 11.67
CA SER A 95 -2.69 11.22 12.97
C SER A 95 -3.39 10.49 14.13
N ASN A 96 -4.69 10.19 14.00
CA ASN A 96 -5.46 9.44 14.98
C ASN A 96 -5.34 7.92 14.75
N ASP A 97 -5.23 7.17 15.84
CA ASP A 97 -5.17 5.70 15.86
C ASP A 97 -4.04 5.08 15.01
N MET A 98 -2.98 5.86 14.74
CA MET A 98 -1.79 5.36 14.09
C MET A 98 -1.04 4.39 15.01
N VAL A 99 -0.57 3.30 14.42
CA VAL A 99 0.23 2.30 15.11
C VAL A 99 1.49 2.91 15.72
N SER A 100 1.91 2.43 16.88
CA SER A 100 3.12 2.90 17.55
C SER A 100 4.37 2.18 17.06
N GLN A 101 5.49 2.91 16.99
CA GLN A 101 6.81 2.31 16.77
C GLN A 101 7.13 1.26 17.84
N GLY A 102 7.81 0.19 17.43
CA GLY A 102 8.18 -0.97 18.23
C GLY A 102 7.09 -2.04 18.33
N LYS A 103 5.85 -1.77 17.88
CA LYS A 103 4.76 -2.74 17.94
C LYS A 103 5.00 -3.91 17.00
N MET A 104 4.85 -5.13 17.51
CA MET A 104 4.75 -6.34 16.70
C MET A 104 3.33 -6.45 16.16
N VAL A 105 3.18 -6.70 14.87
CA VAL A 105 1.88 -6.81 14.20
C VAL A 105 1.74 -8.16 13.50
N LYS A 106 0.51 -8.64 13.47
CA LYS A 106 0.07 -9.75 12.63
C LYS A 106 -0.61 -9.23 11.39
N THR A 107 -0.57 -10.03 10.32
CA THR A 107 -1.31 -9.77 9.09
C THR A 107 -2.77 -9.44 9.44
N GLY A 108 -3.26 -8.27 9.02
CA GLY A 108 -4.62 -7.79 9.31
C GLY A 108 -4.75 -6.90 10.56
N ASP A 109 -3.72 -6.75 11.38
CA ASP A 109 -3.73 -5.79 12.50
C ASP A 109 -3.79 -4.35 11.97
N THR A 110 -4.47 -3.47 12.69
CA THR A 110 -4.65 -2.07 12.27
C THR A 110 -3.33 -1.28 12.33
N ILE A 111 -3.06 -0.54 11.25
CA ILE A 111 -1.91 0.37 11.09
C ILE A 111 -2.32 1.83 11.31
N GLY A 112 -3.52 2.20 10.91
CA GLY A 112 -4.08 3.55 11.07
C GLY A 112 -5.21 3.79 10.09
N HIS A 113 -5.79 4.98 10.10
CA HIS A 113 -6.79 5.38 9.11
C HIS A 113 -6.11 5.90 7.83
N PRO A 114 -6.63 5.61 6.63
CA PRO A 114 -6.18 6.32 5.43
C PRO A 114 -6.61 7.79 5.53
N SER A 115 -5.83 8.69 4.95
CA SER A 115 -5.99 10.15 5.07
C SER A 115 -5.46 10.86 3.82
N CYS A 116 -5.30 12.19 3.90
CA CYS A 116 -4.54 12.99 2.93
C CYS A 116 -3.29 13.63 3.55
N GLU A 117 -2.95 13.27 4.79
CA GLU A 117 -1.82 13.85 5.53
C GLU A 117 -0.48 13.35 4.95
N GLY A 118 0.61 14.10 5.15
CA GLY A 118 1.95 13.64 4.76
C GLY A 118 2.29 13.82 3.28
N GLY A 119 2.40 15.07 2.82
CA GLY A 119 2.78 15.39 1.43
C GLY A 119 1.58 15.81 0.58
N ALA A 120 1.71 15.66 -0.74
CA ALA A 120 0.66 16.03 -1.68
C ALA A 120 -0.32 14.88 -1.87
N SER A 121 -1.62 15.15 -1.70
CA SER A 121 -2.68 14.16 -1.90
C SER A 121 -3.94 14.83 -2.44
N THR A 122 -4.65 14.14 -3.33
CA THR A 122 -5.93 14.58 -3.90
C THR A 122 -7.13 14.15 -3.07
N GLY A 123 -6.93 13.26 -2.08
CA GLY A 123 -8.00 12.78 -1.22
C GLY A 123 -7.60 11.62 -0.32
N THR A 124 -8.56 11.09 0.41
CA THR A 124 -8.34 10.02 1.40
C THR A 124 -7.96 8.71 0.73
N HIS A 125 -6.70 8.29 0.91
CA HIS A 125 -6.18 7.01 0.44
C HIS A 125 -5.01 6.56 1.31
N VAL A 126 -4.54 5.34 1.07
CA VAL A 126 -3.24 4.89 1.56
C VAL A 126 -2.32 4.68 0.37
N HIS A 127 -1.11 5.21 0.48
CA HIS A 127 -0.01 5.00 -0.44
C HIS A 127 0.89 3.90 0.10
N ILE A 128 1.07 2.82 -0.65
CA ILE A 128 1.85 1.67 -0.24
C ILE A 128 3.00 1.44 -1.21
N THR A 129 4.21 1.28 -0.67
CA THR A 129 5.37 0.78 -1.43
C THR A 129 6.20 -0.18 -0.59
N ARG A 130 7.21 -0.80 -1.20
CA ARG A 130 8.07 -1.79 -0.56
C ARG A 130 9.54 -1.57 -0.90
N LYS A 131 10.40 -1.90 0.06
CA LYS A 131 11.85 -1.96 -0.11
C LYS A 131 12.34 -3.40 0.00
N TYR A 132 13.48 -3.67 -0.62
CA TYR A 132 14.29 -4.85 -0.34
C TYR A 132 15.74 -4.43 -0.11
N ASN A 133 16.32 -4.76 1.05
CA ASN A 133 17.67 -4.35 1.46
C ASN A 133 17.93 -2.84 1.30
N GLY A 134 16.95 -2.01 1.68
CA GLY A 134 17.04 -0.55 1.64
C GLY A 134 16.71 0.10 0.30
N GLU A 135 16.61 -0.69 -0.77
CA GLU A 135 16.28 -0.19 -2.12
C GLU A 135 14.78 -0.30 -2.39
N TRP A 136 14.18 0.77 -2.94
CA TRP A 136 12.79 0.75 -3.38
C TRP A 136 12.61 -0.18 -4.57
N ILE A 137 11.57 -1.02 -4.54
CA ILE A 137 11.34 -2.03 -5.58
C ILE A 137 10.15 -1.61 -6.45
N GLU A 138 10.39 -1.53 -7.75
CA GLU A 138 9.35 -1.29 -8.76
C GLU A 138 8.18 -2.28 -8.65
N ALA A 139 6.97 -1.77 -8.89
CA ALA A 139 5.76 -2.57 -8.77
C ALA A 139 5.61 -3.55 -9.95
N ASP A 140 6.11 -3.18 -11.12
CA ASP A 140 6.14 -4.02 -12.33
C ASP A 140 7.58 -4.33 -12.74
N SER A 141 8.17 -5.34 -12.12
CA SER A 141 9.54 -5.78 -12.37
C SER A 141 9.64 -7.32 -12.40
N ALA A 142 10.86 -7.85 -12.43
CA ALA A 142 11.11 -9.29 -12.29
C ALA A 142 10.57 -9.87 -10.98
N VAL A 143 10.43 -9.03 -9.94
CA VAL A 143 9.79 -9.38 -8.66
C VAL A 143 8.58 -8.45 -8.50
N PRO A 144 7.44 -8.73 -9.14
CA PRO A 144 6.33 -7.78 -9.18
C PRO A 144 5.69 -7.60 -7.80
N PHE A 145 4.98 -6.48 -7.63
CA PHE A 145 4.16 -6.26 -6.45
C PHE A 145 2.95 -7.17 -6.53
N ASN A 146 2.91 -8.16 -5.64
CA ASN A 146 1.89 -9.18 -5.60
C ASN A 146 1.13 -9.13 -4.26
N MET A 147 -0.17 -8.85 -4.30
CA MET A 147 -1.02 -8.85 -3.09
C MET A 147 -2.15 -9.86 -3.29
N GLU A 148 -2.14 -10.96 -2.55
CA GLU A 148 -3.13 -12.04 -2.68
C GLU A 148 -3.22 -12.66 -4.10
N GLY A 149 -2.19 -12.52 -4.93
CA GLY A 149 -2.21 -12.93 -6.34
C GLY A 149 -2.63 -11.82 -7.31
N TRP A 150 -2.93 -10.61 -6.82
CA TRP A 150 -3.08 -9.41 -7.64
C TRP A 150 -1.71 -8.86 -7.98
N ILE A 151 -1.33 -8.98 -9.25
CA ILE A 151 -0.04 -8.57 -9.77
C ILE A 151 -0.17 -7.17 -10.39
N ALA A 152 0.64 -6.23 -9.92
CA ALA A 152 0.69 -4.87 -10.46
C ALA A 152 1.40 -4.82 -11.82
N LYS A 153 0.88 -3.96 -12.69
CA LYS A 153 1.42 -3.66 -14.01
C LYS A 153 1.40 -2.17 -14.29
N ASN A 154 2.50 -1.67 -14.85
CA ASN A 154 2.64 -0.28 -15.25
C ASN A 154 1.61 0.09 -16.32
N GLY A 155 1.10 1.31 -16.25
CA GLY A 155 0.37 1.95 -17.33
C GLY A 155 1.30 2.70 -18.27
N VAL A 156 0.71 3.49 -19.17
CA VAL A 156 1.47 4.33 -20.13
C VAL A 156 2.17 5.53 -19.48
N ARG A 157 1.86 5.85 -18.23
CA ARG A 157 2.45 6.92 -17.41
C ARG A 157 2.20 6.62 -15.91
N PRO A 158 2.86 7.32 -14.98
CA PRO A 158 2.62 7.17 -13.54
C PRO A 158 1.15 7.30 -13.17
N TYR A 159 0.74 6.64 -12.09
CA TYR A 159 -0.63 6.53 -11.57
C TYR A 159 -1.59 5.74 -12.46
N LEU A 160 -1.23 5.45 -13.71
CA LEU A 160 -1.97 4.51 -14.54
C LEU A 160 -1.39 3.11 -14.37
N GLY A 161 -2.25 2.11 -14.45
CA GLY A 161 -1.82 0.73 -14.34
C GLY A 161 -2.98 -0.20 -14.07
N THR A 162 -2.63 -1.47 -13.88
CA THR A 162 -3.62 -2.52 -13.59
C THR A 162 -3.14 -3.45 -12.50
N LEU A 163 -4.10 -4.07 -11.81
CA LEU A 163 -3.90 -5.27 -11.02
C LEU A 163 -4.52 -6.44 -11.76
N THR A 164 -3.76 -7.52 -11.94
CA THR A 164 -4.25 -8.73 -12.63
C THR A 164 -4.20 -9.95 -11.70
N ARG A 165 -5.31 -10.69 -11.61
CA ARG A 165 -5.41 -11.95 -10.84
C ARG A 165 -6.29 -12.96 -11.55
N LYS A 166 -5.73 -14.13 -11.91
CA LYS A 166 -6.46 -15.25 -12.54
C LYS A 166 -7.31 -14.81 -13.77
N GLY A 167 -6.78 -13.91 -14.59
CA GLY A 167 -7.47 -13.37 -15.77
C GLY A 167 -8.41 -12.19 -15.51
N ASN A 168 -8.69 -11.85 -14.26
CA ASN A 168 -9.40 -10.61 -13.92
C ASN A 168 -8.42 -9.44 -13.92
N VAL A 169 -8.87 -8.30 -14.45
CA VAL A 169 -8.09 -7.06 -14.54
C VAL A 169 -8.86 -5.93 -13.89
N ILE A 170 -8.21 -5.26 -12.94
CA ILE A 170 -8.69 -4.03 -12.30
C ILE A 170 -7.81 -2.89 -12.79
N THR A 171 -8.42 -1.81 -13.24
CA THR A 171 -7.69 -0.64 -13.77
C THR A 171 -7.72 0.48 -12.74
N ALA A 172 -6.57 1.11 -12.52
CA ALA A 172 -6.47 2.26 -11.62
C ALA A 172 -7.38 3.41 -12.07
N SER A 173 -7.98 4.11 -11.10
CA SER A 173 -8.90 5.23 -11.37
C SER A 173 -8.82 6.24 -10.22
N ASP A 174 -8.28 7.41 -10.51
CA ASP A 174 -8.22 8.57 -9.59
C ASP A 174 -9.60 9.01 -9.05
N SER A 175 -10.62 8.84 -9.87
CA SER A 175 -12.04 9.07 -9.55
C SER A 175 -12.73 7.89 -8.84
N ALA A 176 -11.97 6.87 -8.43
CA ALA A 176 -12.49 5.67 -7.76
C ALA A 176 -13.68 5.02 -8.48
N SER A 177 -13.62 4.92 -9.81
CA SER A 177 -14.72 4.32 -10.59
C SER A 177 -15.00 2.88 -10.17
N GLY A 178 -16.23 2.39 -10.35
CA GLY A 178 -16.58 1.01 -9.96
C GLY A 178 -15.70 -0.09 -10.60
N ARG A 179 -14.96 0.23 -11.67
CA ARG A 179 -14.00 -0.68 -12.33
C ARG A 179 -12.65 -0.77 -11.62
N SER A 180 -12.36 0.15 -10.70
CA SER A 180 -11.19 0.08 -9.82
C SER A 180 -11.47 -0.61 -8.49
N ALA A 181 -12.72 -1.04 -8.25
CA ALA A 181 -13.10 -1.72 -7.01
C ALA A 181 -12.43 -3.09 -6.88
N ILE A 182 -11.80 -3.32 -5.74
CA ILE A 182 -11.12 -4.57 -5.39
C ILE A 182 -11.53 -4.99 -3.97
N THR A 183 -11.91 -6.26 -3.83
CA THR A 183 -12.28 -6.84 -2.53
C THR A 183 -11.12 -7.67 -1.97
N ALA A 184 -10.76 -7.43 -0.71
CA ALA A 184 -9.74 -8.22 -0.01
C ALA A 184 -10.27 -9.62 0.27
N GLY A 185 -9.50 -10.63 -0.15
CA GLY A 185 -9.84 -12.03 0.03
C GLY A 185 -9.27 -12.61 1.32
N LEU A 186 -9.75 -13.79 1.70
CA LEU A 186 -9.01 -14.65 2.61
C LEU A 186 -7.87 -15.33 1.83
N LYS A 187 -6.71 -15.44 2.47
CA LYS A 187 -5.60 -16.27 1.97
C LYS A 187 -6.10 -17.69 1.65
#